data_AF-A0AAE0XYJ6-F1
#
_entry.id   AF-A0AAE0XYJ6-F1
#
_cell.length_a   1.000
_cell.length_b   1.000
_cell.length_c   1.000
_cell.angle_alpha   90.00
_cell.angle_beta   90.00
_cell.angle_gamma   90.00
#
_symmetry.space_group_name_H-M   'P 1'
#
loop_
_entity.id
_entity.type
_entity.pdbx_description
1 polymer ?
#
loop_
_entity_poly.entity_id
_entity_poly.type
_entity_poly.pdbx_seq_one_letter_code
_entity_poly.pdbx_strand_id
1 'polypeptide(L)' 'MRFSTNSYTTDWINLEIGIAMGCTICPILFVIAMEVILKAAEDSASPANLGGGCYMPSLEAFMDNTTII' A
#
# COMPACT_ATOMS: atom_id res chain seq x y z
N MET A 1 2.05 18.28 -7.06
CA MET A 1 3.36 18.20 -6.40
C MET A 1 4.22 19.37 -6.85
N ARG A 2 4.96 20.02 -5.95
CA ARG A 2 5.79 21.19 -6.26
C ARG A 2 7.09 21.08 -5.48
N PHE A 3 8.22 21.29 -6.15
CA PHE A 3 9.54 21.17 -5.54
C PHE A 3 10.28 22.50 -5.62
N SER A 4 10.89 22.89 -4.51
CA SER A 4 11.78 24.04 -4.44
C SER A 4 13.20 23.57 -4.21
N THR A 5 14.13 24.12 -4.98
CA THR A 5 15.57 24.01 -4.75
C THR A 5 16.21 25.38 -4.91
N ASN A 6 17.48 25.49 -4.56
CA ASN A 6 18.19 26.73 -4.24
C ASN A 6 17.71 27.98 -5.00
N SER A 7 17.64 27.92 -6.33
CA SER A 7 17.22 29.03 -7.18
C SER A 7 16.03 28.73 -8.09
N TYR A 8 15.42 27.54 -7.99
CA TYR A 8 14.32 27.14 -8.87
C TYR A 8 13.18 26.49 -8.09
N THR A 9 11.95 26.87 -8.45
CA THR A 9 10.76 26.17 -7.99
C THR A 9 10.00 25.70 -9.21
N THR A 10 9.62 24.42 -9.23
CA THR A 10 8.83 23.87 -10.33
C THR A 10 7.41 24.44 -10.31
N ASP A 11 6.72 24.42 -11.45
CA ASP A 11 5.27 24.60 -11.46
C ASP A 11 4.55 23.44 -10.75
N TRP A 12 3.24 23.60 -10.57
CA TRP A 12 2.40 22.55 -10.01
C TRP A 12 2.33 21.37 -10.98
N ILE A 13 2.90 20.25 -10.57
CA ILE A 13 2.85 18.99 -11.32
C ILE A 13 1.62 18.21 -10.85
N ASN A 14 0.75 17.80 -11.78
CA ASN A 14 -0.33 16.86 -11.44
C ASN A 14 0.26 15.48 -11.19
N LEU A 15 -0.05 14.91 -10.02
CA LEU A 15 0.37 13.55 -9.68
C LEU A 15 -0.65 12.58 -10.30
N GLU A 16 -0.28 11.94 -11.41
CA GLU A 16 -1.19 11.04 -12.14
C GLU A 16 -1.29 9.64 -11.52
N ILE A 17 -0.19 9.15 -10.94
CA ILE A 17 -0.08 7.79 -10.38
C ILE A 17 0.48 7.86 -8.97
N GLY A 18 -0.16 7.12 -8.06
CA GLY A 18 0.30 6.92 -6.69
C GLY A 18 -0.15 8.00 -5.71
N ILE A 19 0.48 8.01 -4.54
CA ILE A 19 0.15 8.88 -3.41
C ILE A 19 1.36 9.77 -3.10
N ALA A 20 1.12 11.07 -2.89
CA ALA A 20 2.20 12.03 -2.62
C ALA A 20 2.90 11.73 -1.27
N MET A 21 4.18 11.36 -1.32
CA MET A 21 4.98 11.15 -0.10
C MET A 21 5.08 12.44 0.72
N GLY A 22 4.93 12.33 2.04
CA GLY A 22 5.08 13.46 2.98
C GLY A 22 3.80 14.27 3.25
N CYS A 23 2.66 13.90 2.66
CA CYS A 23 1.37 14.42 3.11
C CYS A 23 0.83 13.56 4.27
N THR A 24 0.29 14.21 5.30
CA THR A 24 -0.15 13.57 6.56
C THR A 24 -1.29 12.56 6.37
N ILE A 25 -2.08 12.70 5.30
CA ILE A 25 -3.22 11.82 5.03
C ILE A 25 -2.78 10.58 4.24
N CYS A 26 -1.62 10.63 3.59
CA CYS A 26 -1.14 9.60 2.69
C CYS A 26 -0.91 8.23 3.33
N PRO A 27 -0.38 8.11 4.57
CA PRO A 27 -0.23 6.81 5.22
C PRO A 27 -1.57 6.09 5.41
N ILE A 28 -2.61 6.81 5.83
CA ILE A 28 -3.95 6.24 6.05
C ILE A 28 -4.57 5.80 4.72
N LEU A 29 -4.48 6.63 3.68
CA LEU A 29 -4.97 6.27 2.35
C LEU A 29 -4.25 5.03 1.79
N PHE A 30 -2.95 4.92 2.03
CA PHE A 30 -2.19 3.76 1.60
C PHE A 30 -2.63 2.48 2.32
N VAL A 31 -2.77 2.53 3.65
CA VAL A 31 -3.23 1.37 4.44
C VAL A 31 -4.62 0.92 3.99
N ILE A 32 -5.56 1.84 3.79
CA ILE A 32 -6.90 1.52 3.29
C ILE A 32 -6.82 0.86 1.90
N ALA A 33 -6.01 1.41 0.99
CA ALA A 33 -5.85 0.85 -0.34
C ALA A 33 -5.26 -0.58 -0.30
N MET A 34 -4.25 -0.81 0.53
CA MET A 34 -3.65 -2.14 0.71
C MET A 34 -4.62 -3.13 1.34
N GLU A 35 -5.40 -2.72 2.33
CA GLU A 35 -6.44 -3.58 2.93
C GLU A 35 -7.49 -4.03 1.91
N VAL A 36 -7.91 -3.14 1.00
CA VAL A 36 -8.83 -3.50 -0.08
C VAL A 36 -8.19 -4.49 -1.05
N ILE A 37 -6.91 -4.30 -1.40
CA ILE A 37 -6.16 -5.20 -2.28
C ILE A 37 -5.99 -6.57 -1.62
N LEU A 38 -5.62 -6.62 -0.34
CA LEU A 38 -5.50 -7.86 0.42
C LEU A 38 -6.82 -8.62 0.48
N LYS A 39 -7.92 -7.94 0.82
CA LYS A 39 -9.27 -8.54 0.85
C LYS A 39 -9.68 -9.13 -0.49
N ALA A 40 -9.40 -8.43 -1.60
CA ALA A 40 -9.69 -8.94 -2.93
C ALA A 40 -8.79 -10.13 -3.30
N ALA A 41 -7.53 -10.10 -2.87
CA ALA A 41 -6.58 -11.19 -3.06
C ALA A 41 -6.97 -12.43 -2.23
N GLU A 42 -7.47 -12.27 -1.00
CA GLU A 42 -7.98 -13.36 -0.17
C GLU A 42 -9.15 -14.10 -0.83
N ASP A 43 -10.09 -13.36 -1.45
CA ASP A 43 -11.22 -13.96 -2.17
C ASP A 43 -10.76 -14.77 -3.39
N SER A 44 -9.74 -14.28 -4.10
CA SER A 44 -9.21 -14.93 -5.31
C SER A 44 -8.21 -16.06 -5.01
N ALA A 45 -7.52 -16.00 -3.87
CA ALA A 45 -6.54 -16.98 -3.45
C ALA A 45 -7.20 -18.01 -2.53
N SER A 46 -7.43 -19.21 -3.05
CA SER A 46 -7.74 -20.36 -2.18
C SER A 46 -6.66 -20.43 -1.08
N PRO A 47 -7.03 -20.65 0.20
CA PRO A 47 -6.08 -20.56 1.30
C PRO A 47 -4.87 -21.44 0.97
N ALA A 48 -3.71 -20.81 0.82
CA ALA A 48 -2.55 -21.50 0.29
C ALA A 48 -2.18 -22.62 1.26
N ASN A 49 -2.24 -23.87 0.80
CA ASN A 49 -1.90 -25.02 1.62
C ASN A 49 -0.36 -25.05 1.79
N LEU A 50 0.10 -24.84 3.01
CA LEU A 50 1.52 -24.83 3.38
C LEU A 50 2.08 -26.25 3.59
N GLY A 51 1.23 -27.28 3.43
CA GLY A 51 1.51 -28.68 3.73
C GLY A 51 1.02 -29.07 5.12
N GLY A 52 0.83 -30.38 5.35
CA GLY A 52 0.48 -30.92 6.67
C GLY A 52 -0.90 -30.48 7.23
N GLY A 53 -1.80 -29.99 6.38
CA GLY A 53 -3.09 -29.44 6.82
C GLY A 53 -3.02 -28.01 7.35
N CYS A 54 -1.87 -27.34 7.22
CA CYS A 54 -1.73 -25.92 7.51
C CYS A 54 -2.10 -25.09 6.28
N TYR A 55 -2.80 -23.99 6.54
CA TYR A 55 -3.19 -23.00 5.54
C TYR A 55 -2.51 -21.68 5.86
N MET A 56 -2.37 -20.81 4.85
CA MET A 56 -1.86 -19.46 5.04
C MET A 56 -2.66 -18.75 6.16
N PRO A 57 -1.99 -18.25 7.22
CA PRO A 57 -2.64 -17.47 8.26
C PRO A 57 -3.15 -16.13 7.72
N SER A 58 -3.91 -15.42 8.55
CA SER A 58 -4.31 -14.04 8.24
C SER A 58 -3.09 -13.15 7.97
N LEU A 59 -3.22 -12.27 7.00
CA LEU A 59 -2.22 -11.25 6.67
C LEU A 59 -2.65 -9.90 7.26
N GLU A 60 -1.69 -9.15 7.79
CA GLU A 60 -1.85 -7.73 8.07
C GLU A 60 -0.92 -6.92 7.17
N ALA A 61 -1.42 -5.84 6.57
CA ALA A 61 -0.58 -4.89 5.84
C ALA A 61 -0.43 -3.56 6.59
N PHE A 62 0.78 -3.02 6.53
CA PHE A 62 1.07 -1.64 6.90
C PHE A 62 1.95 -1.01 5.84
N MET A 63 1.39 -0.02 5.14
CA MET A 63 2.03 0.56 3.95
C MET A 63 2.47 -0.55 2.98
N ASP A 64 3.73 -0.54 2.53
CA ASP A 64 4.31 -1.53 1.62
C ASP A 64 4.69 -2.86 2.29
N ASN A 65 4.54 -2.98 3.61
CA ASN A 65 4.92 -4.17 4.36
C ASN A 65 3.69 -5.03 4.66
N THR A 66 3.83 -6.34 4.42
CA THR A 66 2.82 -7.33 4.77
C THR A 66 3.42 -8.34 5.73
N THR A 67 2.70 -8.66 6.80
CA THR A 67 3.13 -9.63 7.81
C THR A 67 2.12 -10.77 7.93
N ILE A 68 2.63 -11.95 8.24
CA ILE A 68 1.84 -13.13 8.56
C ILE A 68 1.74 -13.19 10.09
N ILE A 69 0.53 -13.35 10.61
CA ILE A 69 0.27 -13.48 12.05
C ILE A 69 0.09 -14.92 12.52
#